data_AF-A0A220MDU7-F1
#
_entry.id   AF-A0A220MDU7-F1
#
_cell.length_a   1.000
_cell.length_b   1.000
_cell.length_c   1.000
_cell.angle_alpha   90.00
_cell.angle_beta   90.00
_cell.angle_gamma   90.00
#
_symmetry.space_group_name_H-M   'P 1'
#
loop_
_entity.id
_entity.type
_entity.pdbx_description
1 polymer ?
#
loop_
_entity_poly.entity_id
_entity_poly.type
_entity_poly.pdbx_seq_one_letter_code
_entity_poly.pdbx_strand_id
1 'polypeptide(L)'
;MDTLLLFLYQQHFDEPFHLDAIKELLRVCQPGGRIRLYPLIGLDRKPYSKLPQLMEEIKHFGHTASLQPTSFRFLVGATHYLEICKS
;
A
#
# COMPACT_ATOMS: atom_id res chain seq x y z
N MET A 1 7.55 -14.19 -2.70
CA MET A 1 8.36 -13.02 -2.30
C MET A 1 7.41 -12.03 -1.68
N ASP A 2 7.53 -11.80 -0.37
CA ASP A 2 6.75 -10.80 0.35
C ASP A 2 7.54 -9.47 0.32
N THR A 3 6.99 -8.45 -0.34
CA THR A 3 7.67 -7.14 -0.47
C THR A 3 6.96 -6.10 0.38
N LEU A 4 7.73 -5.28 1.10
CA LEU A 4 7.23 -4.16 1.88
C LEU A 4 7.59 -2.85 1.17
N LEU A 5 6.60 -2.03 0.86
CA LEU A 5 6.81 -0.66 0.41
C LEU A 5 6.49 0.30 1.54
N LEU A 6 7.49 1.10 1.92
CA LEU A 6 7.38 2.09 2.97
C LEU A 6 6.71 3.36 2.44
N PHE A 7 5.43 3.55 2.76
CA PHE A 7 4.57 4.59 2.19
C PHE A 7 4.69 5.92 2.96
N LEU A 8 5.92 6.43 3.15
CA LEU A 8 6.19 7.51 4.12
C LEU A 8 6.16 8.94 3.58
N TYR A 9 5.83 9.16 2.32
CA TYR A 9 6.07 10.46 1.68
C TYR A 9 4.90 11.00 0.85
N GLN A 10 3.68 11.00 1.41
CA GLN A 10 2.56 11.74 0.80
C GLN A 10 2.86 13.24 0.59
N GLN A 11 3.79 13.83 1.35
CA GLN A 11 4.17 15.24 1.20
C GLN A 11 5.24 15.50 0.14
N HIS A 12 5.92 14.47 -0.38
CA HIS A 12 7.01 14.63 -1.36
C HIS A 12 6.78 13.89 -2.67
N PHE A 13 5.85 12.92 -2.70
CA PHE A 13 5.47 12.20 -3.92
C PHE A 13 3.96 12.27 -4.11
N ASP A 14 3.54 12.70 -5.30
CA ASP A 14 2.14 12.81 -5.65
C ASP A 14 1.51 11.42 -5.86
N GLU A 15 0.18 11.35 -5.78
CA GLU A 15 -0.59 10.11 -5.99
C GLU A 15 -0.18 9.28 -7.23
N PRO A 16 0.11 9.87 -8.40
CA PRO A 16 0.57 9.12 -9.57
C PRO A 16 1.87 8.34 -9.31
N PHE A 17 2.82 8.93 -8.57
CA PHE A 17 4.08 8.26 -8.24
C PHE A 17 3.84 7.01 -7.40
N HIS A 18 2.96 7.11 -6.40
CA HIS A 18 2.64 5.98 -5.55
C HIS A 18 2.00 4.83 -6.33
N LEU A 19 1.07 5.17 -7.23
CA LEU A 19 0.44 4.19 -8.09
C LEU A 19 1.45 3.53 -9.04
N ASP A 20 2.33 4.30 -9.65
CA ASP A 20 3.35 3.78 -10.57
C ASP A 20 4.36 2.89 -9.85
N ALA A 21 4.77 3.25 -8.62
CA ALA A 21 5.60 2.38 -7.79
C ALA A 21 4.91 1.04 -7.48
N ILE A 22 3.61 1.07 -7.14
CA ILE A 22 2.84 -0.15 -6.89
C ILE A 22 2.72 -1.00 -8.16
N LYS A 23 2.49 -0.38 -9.32
CA LYS A 23 2.45 -1.09 -10.62
C LYS A 23 3.79 -1.75 -10.94
N GLU A 24 4.91 -1.08 -10.70
CA GLU A 24 6.24 -1.66 -10.92
C GLU A 24 6.50 -2.84 -9.98
N LEU A 25 6.10 -2.73 -8.71
CA LEU A 25 6.16 -3.86 -7.77
C LEU A 25 5.29 -5.04 -8.24
N LEU A 26 4.07 -4.77 -8.69
CA LEU A 26 3.17 -5.79 -9.24
C LEU A 26 3.75 -6.43 -10.51
N ARG A 27 4.43 -5.67 -11.37
CA ARG A 27 5.05 -6.18 -12.59
C ARG A 27 6.11 -7.23 -12.28
N VAL A 28 6.97 -6.98 -11.30
CA VAL A 28 8.06 -7.90 -10.91
C VAL A 28 7.62 -8.99 -9.93
N CYS A 29 6.51 -8.80 -9.23
CA CYS A 29 5.95 -9.80 -8.32
C CYS A 29 5.51 -11.04 -9.11
N GLN A 30 5.78 -12.23 -8.57
CA GLN A 30 5.28 -13.49 -9.16
C GLN A 30 3.75 -13.56 -9.00
N PRO A 31 3.03 -14.24 -9.91
CA PRO A 31 1.61 -14.56 -9.69
C PRO A 31 1.39 -15.22 -8.32
N GLY A 32 0.34 -14.82 -7.60
CA GLY A 32 0.08 -15.21 -6.21
C GLY A 32 0.96 -14.51 -5.17
N GLY A 33 1.90 -13.66 -5.59
CA GLY A 33 2.78 -12.91 -4.69
C GLY A 33 2.07 -11.73 -4.01
N ARG A 34 2.68 -11.25 -2.92
CA ARG A 34 2.06 -10.27 -2.01
C ARG A 34 2.94 -9.04 -1.82
N ILE A 35 2.31 -7.88 -1.86
CA ILE A 35 2.91 -6.58 -1.58
C ILE A 35 2.21 -6.00 -0.35
N ARG A 36 2.99 -5.52 0.61
CA ARG A 36 2.48 -4.86 1.81
C ARG A 36 2.81 -3.37 1.74
N LEU A 37 1.80 -2.52 1.83
CA LEU A 37 1.99 -1.07 1.97
C LEU A 37 1.80 -0.68 3.43
N TYR A 38 2.82 -0.05 4.01
CA TYR A 38 2.80 0.39 5.40
C TYR A 38 3.79 1.54 5.61
N PRO A 39 3.55 2.49 6.53
CA PRO A 39 2.30 2.69 7.25
C PRO A 39 1.21 3.31 6.36
N LEU A 40 -0.05 3.13 6.74
CA LEU A 40 -1.20 3.80 6.08
C LEU A 40 -1.59 5.11 6.78
N ILE A 41 -0.65 5.69 7.51
CA ILE A 41 -0.82 6.94 8.26
C ILE A 41 0.38 7.85 7.92
N GLY A 42 0.09 9.13 7.66
CA GLY A 42 1.10 10.14 7.39
C GLY A 42 1.86 10.59 8.64
N LEU A 43 2.94 11.36 8.44
CA LEU A 43 3.70 11.98 9.54
C LEU A 43 2.86 12.98 10.34
N ASP A 44 1.84 13.57 9.71
CA ASP A 44 0.82 14.42 10.34
C ASP A 44 -0.19 13.62 11.20
N ARG A 45 0.01 12.30 11.31
CA ARG A 45 -0.85 11.34 12.02
C ARG A 45 -2.26 11.24 11.45
N LYS A 46 -2.46 11.59 10.17
CA LYS A 46 -3.73 11.37 9.49
C LYS A 46 -3.69 10.10 8.64
N PRO A 47 -4.81 9.35 8.56
CA PRO A 47 -4.90 8.22 7.64
C PRO A 47 -4.64 8.65 6.19
N TYR A 48 -4.12 7.74 5.38
CA TYR A 48 -3.98 7.92 3.93
C TYR A 48 -5.35 8.19 3.31
N SER A 49 -5.64 9.45 2.98
CA SER A 49 -6.98 9.88 2.57
C SER A 49 -7.46 9.26 1.26
N LYS A 50 -6.53 8.86 0.39
CA LYS A 50 -6.79 8.26 -0.91
C LYS A 50 -6.76 6.73 -0.90
N LEU A 51 -6.76 6.11 0.29
CA LEU A 51 -6.72 4.66 0.44
C LEU A 51 -7.86 3.94 -0.29
N PRO A 52 -9.14 4.39 -0.18
CA PRO A 52 -10.23 3.73 -0.90
C PRO A 52 -10.04 3.77 -2.42
N GLN A 53 -9.62 4.91 -2.98
CA GLN A 53 -9.38 5.09 -4.40
C GLN A 53 -8.27 4.15 -4.89
N LEU A 54 -7.16 4.11 -4.16
CA LEU A 54 -6.05 3.21 -4.47
C LEU A 54 -6.49 1.73 -4.47
N MET A 55 -7.30 1.32 -3.49
CA MET A 55 -7.82 -0.05 -3.42
C MET A 55 -8.71 -0.39 -4.62
N GLU A 56 -9.53 0.56 -5.10
CA GLU A 56 -10.35 0.37 -6.30
C GLU A 56 -9.51 0.30 -7.58
N GLU A 57 -8.47 1.13 -7.71
CA GLU A 57 -7.55 1.06 -8.84
C GLU A 57 -6.82 -0.30 -8.91
N ILE A 58 -6.35 -0.81 -7.77
CA ILE A 58 -5.71 -2.13 -7.69
C ILE A 58 -6.66 -3.24 -8.16
N LYS A 59 -7.94 -3.17 -7.77
CA LYS A 59 -8.98 -4.09 -8.24
C LYS A 59 -9.24 -3.95 -9.74
N HIS A 60 -9.28 -2.73 -10.24
CA HIS A 60 -9.44 -2.46 -11.67
C HIS A 60 -8.31 -3.08 -12.51
N PHE A 61 -7.09 -3.13 -11.98
CA PHE A 61 -5.96 -3.82 -12.61
C PHE A 61 -5.98 -5.36 -12.46
N GLY A 62 -7.05 -5.93 -11.89
CA GLY A 62 -7.23 -7.38 -11.76
C GLY A 62 -6.51 -8.00 -10.57
N HIS A 63 -6.09 -7.21 -9.59
CA HIS A 63 -5.46 -7.67 -8.35
C HIS A 63 -6.39 -7.50 -7.15
N THR A 64 -6.04 -8.05 -5.98
CA THR A 64 -6.85 -7.86 -4.77
C THR A 64 -6.13 -6.99 -3.76
N ALA A 65 -6.89 -6.22 -2.97
CA ALA A 65 -6.37 -5.34 -1.94
C ALA A 65 -7.22 -5.48 -0.67
N SER A 66 -6.59 -5.69 0.49
CA SER A 66 -7.27 -5.84 1.78
C SER A 66 -6.48 -5.24 2.93
N LEU A 67 -7.18 -4.69 3.92
CA LEU A 67 -6.56 -4.22 5.16
C LEU A 67 -6.28 -5.38 6.10
N GLN A 68 -5.06 -5.45 6.59
CA GLN A 68 -4.63 -6.47 7.53
C GLN A 68 -4.12 -5.80 8.82
N PRO A 69 -4.53 -6.29 10.01
CA PRO A 69 -4.03 -5.75 11.27
C PRO A 69 -2.55 -6.09 11.46
N THR A 70 -1.84 -5.24 12.20
CA THR A 70 -0.45 -5.50 12.59
C THR A 70 -0.18 -5.03 14.02
N SER A 71 0.64 -5.82 14.72
CA SER A 71 1.19 -5.46 16.03
C SER A 71 2.43 -4.56 15.90
N PHE A 72 3.03 -4.47 14.71
CA PHE A 72 4.15 -3.58 14.44
C PHE A 72 3.67 -2.13 14.43
N ARG A 73 4.30 -1.28 15.25
CA ARG A 73 3.90 0.12 15.47
C ARG A 73 5.05 1.06 15.15
N PHE A 74 5.24 1.31 13.86
CA PHE A 74 6.23 2.27 13.37
C PHE A 74 5.83 3.73 13.67
N LEU A 75 4.53 4.03 13.57
CA LEU A 75 3.93 5.30 13.96
C LEU A 75 2.76 5.06 14.93
N VAL A 76 2.47 6.06 15.77
CA VAL A 76 1.26 6.05 16.60
C VAL A 76 0.03 6.00 15.69
N GLY A 77 -0.84 5.00 15.89
CA GLY A 77 -2.04 4.80 15.07
C GLY A 77 -1.82 3.93 13.82
N ALA A 78 -0.59 3.52 13.48
CA ALA A 78 -0.30 2.62 12.37
C ALA A 78 -0.64 1.16 12.72
N THR A 79 -1.93 0.85 12.82
CA THR A 79 -2.45 -0.45 13.27
C THR A 79 -2.74 -1.44 12.15
N HIS A 80 -2.70 -0.99 10.90
CA HIS A 80 -2.99 -1.80 9.72
C HIS A 80 -1.98 -1.53 8.60
N TYR A 81 -1.78 -2.53 7.74
CA TYR A 81 -1.14 -2.39 6.43
C TYR A 81 -2.13 -2.77 5.32
N LEU A 82 -1.86 -2.33 4.10
CA LEU A 82 -2.60 -2.80 2.93
C LEU A 82 -1.85 -4.01 2.36
N GLU A 83 -2.50 -5.16 2.31
CA GLU A 83 -2.01 -6.32 1.56
C GLU A 83 -2.61 -6.30 0.15
N ILE A 84 -1.73 -6.34 -0.84
CA ILE A 84 -2.07 -6.44 -2.26
C ILE A 84 -1.61 -7.81 -2.74
N CYS A 85 -2.52 -8.62 -3.28
CA CYS A 85 -2.18 -9.91 -3.87
C CYS A 85 -2.28 -9.81 -5.39
N LYS A 86 -1.19 -10.15 -6.08
CA LYS A 86 -1.16 -10.30 -7.53
C LYS A 86 -1.91 -11.58 -7.90
N SER A 87 -3.02 -11.43 -8.61
CA SER A 87 -3.74 -12.55 -9.24
C SER A 87 -2.89 -13.28 -10.27
#